data_AF-A0A848DBC1-F1
#
_entry.id   AF-A0A848DBC1-F1
#
_cell.length_a   1.000
_cell.length_b   1.000
_cell.length_c   1.000
_cell.angle_alpha   90.00
_cell.angle_beta   90.00
_cell.angle_gamma   90.00
#
_symmetry.space_group_name_H-M   'P 1'
#
loop_
_entity.id
_entity.type
_entity.pdbx_description
1 polymer ?
#
loop_
_entity_poly.entity_id
_entity_poly.type
_entity_poly.pdbx_seq_one_letter_code
_entity_poly.pdbx_strand_id
1 'polypeptide(L)'
;MHELARSGVAAHPSGPLRRVLGAELGELRIEDLPVRFECCAADIEDAAEHWFDRGPVVEAVLASAAVPGLLPPAVVDGRHYLDGGLVNSIPLGRAVDLGAQRVFVLHVGRVDQPLRPPRRPWEVAMVSFEIARRHRYARDLAAVPEGVEVHVLPAGEGAAPSWDSRAALRYRDVDGVGQRIAGAHRASVEYLAAHLPAGDPGRGVS
;
A
#
# COMPACT_ATOMS: atom_id res chain seq x y z
N MET A 1 25.37 -4.39 15.39
CA MET A 1 25.30 -2.91 15.50
C MET A 1 26.32 -2.27 14.55
N HIS A 2 26.47 -2.76 13.31
CA HIS A 2 27.55 -2.35 12.40
C HIS A 2 27.08 -2.00 10.96
N GLU A 3 25.78 -2.01 10.68
CA GLU A 3 25.23 -1.68 9.34
C GLU A 3 24.50 -0.33 9.26
N LEU A 4 24.25 0.37 10.39
CA LEU A 4 23.61 1.69 10.37
C LEU A 4 24.50 2.80 9.79
N ALA A 5 25.80 2.55 9.60
CA ALA A 5 26.80 3.59 9.35
C ALA A 5 27.01 3.97 7.87
N ARG A 6 26.33 3.33 6.89
CA ARG A 6 26.50 3.68 5.46
C ARG A 6 25.31 4.39 4.79
N SER A 7 24.14 4.47 5.44
CA SER A 7 23.03 5.27 4.91
C SER A 7 22.40 6.26 5.90
N GLY A 8 22.63 6.14 7.22
CA GLY A 8 22.18 7.09 8.25
C GLY A 8 20.66 7.24 8.45
N VAL A 9 19.84 6.91 7.45
CA VAL A 9 18.40 7.22 7.40
C VAL A 9 17.49 5.99 7.26
N ALA A 10 18.04 4.79 7.07
CA ALA A 10 17.26 3.56 6.84
C ALA A 10 17.90 2.31 7.46
N ALA A 11 17.05 1.36 7.87
CA ALA A 11 17.47 0.07 8.42
C ALA A 11 18.01 -0.92 7.37
N HIS A 12 17.55 -0.82 6.11
CA HIS A 12 17.95 -1.71 5.01
C HIS A 12 18.28 -0.94 3.73
N PRO A 13 19.23 -1.44 2.92
CA PRO A 13 19.38 -0.94 1.56
C PRO A 13 18.22 -1.40 0.67
N SER A 14 17.91 -0.63 -0.39
CA SER A 14 16.88 -0.99 -1.38
C SER A 14 17.33 -2.05 -2.40
N GLY A 15 18.65 -2.33 -2.49
CA GLY A 15 19.23 -3.24 -3.46
C GLY A 15 18.60 -4.64 -3.52
N PRO A 16 18.36 -5.34 -2.40
CA PRO A 16 17.68 -6.63 -2.40
C PRO A 16 16.27 -6.59 -2.99
N LEU A 17 15.45 -5.59 -2.60
CA LEU A 17 14.10 -5.41 -3.13
C LEU A 17 14.13 -5.13 -4.63
N ARG A 18 15.03 -4.23 -5.06
CA ARG A 18 15.26 -3.91 -6.47
C ARG A 18 15.61 -5.16 -7.29
N ARG A 19 16.48 -6.04 -6.77
CA ARG A 19 16.83 -7.28 -7.47
C ARG A 19 15.65 -8.22 -7.65
N VAL A 20 14.82 -8.39 -6.62
CA VAL A 20 13.61 -9.22 -6.71
C VAL A 20 12.62 -8.62 -7.71
N LEU A 21 12.34 -7.32 -7.61
CA LEU A 21 11.44 -6.64 -8.55
C LEU A 21 11.97 -6.69 -9.98
N GLY A 22 13.27 -6.48 -10.19
CA GLY A 22 13.90 -6.57 -11.51
C GLY A 22 13.89 -7.99 -12.10
N ALA A 23 14.00 -9.03 -11.26
CA ALA A 23 13.91 -10.41 -11.72
C ALA A 23 12.49 -10.80 -12.17
N GLU A 24 11.47 -10.32 -11.46
CA GLU A 24 10.07 -10.66 -11.74
C GLU A 24 9.41 -9.76 -12.79
N LEU A 25 9.72 -8.46 -12.77
CA LEU A 25 9.05 -7.43 -13.58
C LEU A 25 9.93 -6.90 -14.72
N GLY A 26 11.24 -7.11 -14.67
CA GLY A 26 12.18 -6.70 -15.72
C GLY A 26 12.00 -5.24 -16.17
N GLU A 27 11.89 -5.05 -17.48
CA GLU A 27 11.78 -3.75 -18.15
C GLU A 27 10.32 -3.34 -18.43
N LEU A 28 9.35 -3.96 -17.73
CA LEU A 28 7.94 -3.60 -17.91
C LEU A 28 7.73 -2.10 -17.63
N ARG A 29 6.92 -1.48 -18.49
CA ARG A 29 6.49 -0.09 -18.35
C ARG A 29 5.02 -0.03 -17.99
N ILE A 30 4.65 0.93 -17.15
CA ILE A 30 3.29 1.05 -16.61
C ILE A 30 2.27 1.22 -17.75
N GLU A 31 2.58 2.03 -18.75
CA GLU A 31 1.72 2.30 -19.89
C GLU A 31 1.48 1.08 -20.80
N ASP A 32 2.36 0.08 -20.73
CA ASP A 32 2.29 -1.13 -21.55
C ASP A 32 1.60 -2.30 -20.82
N LEU A 33 1.14 -2.09 -19.57
CA LEU A 33 0.48 -3.13 -18.79
C LEU A 33 -0.93 -3.43 -19.33
N PRO A 34 -1.37 -4.71 -19.28
CA PRO A 34 -2.70 -5.11 -19.79
C PRO A 34 -3.86 -4.53 -18.98
N VAL A 35 -3.58 -4.07 -17.76
CA VAL A 35 -4.54 -3.40 -16.88
C VAL A 35 -3.91 -2.09 -16.47
N ARG A 36 -4.71 -1.01 -16.47
CA ARG A 36 -4.28 0.30 -15.98
C ARG A 36 -3.75 0.16 -14.56
N PHE A 37 -2.53 0.64 -14.35
CA PHE A 37 -1.86 0.64 -13.06
C PHE A 37 -1.44 2.06 -12.71
N GLU A 38 -1.69 2.46 -11.47
CA GLU A 38 -1.11 3.66 -10.87
C GLU A 38 -0.67 3.30 -9.46
N CYS A 39 0.51 3.77 -9.04
CA CYS A 39 0.93 3.71 -7.65
C CYS A 39 1.31 5.09 -7.14
N CYS A 40 0.94 5.36 -5.88
CA CYS A 40 1.27 6.61 -5.21
C CYS A 40 2.61 6.50 -4.50
N ALA A 41 3.41 7.56 -4.56
CA ALA A 41 4.53 7.80 -3.66
C ALA A 41 4.40 9.18 -3.03
N ALA A 42 5.03 9.37 -1.87
CA ALA A 42 5.16 10.68 -1.24
C ALA A 42 6.39 11.39 -1.81
N ASP A 43 6.17 12.45 -2.58
CA ASP A 43 7.24 13.30 -3.12
C ASP A 43 7.79 14.20 -2.01
N ILE A 44 9.10 14.11 -1.75
CA ILE A 44 9.74 14.86 -0.66
C ILE A 44 9.82 16.34 -1.02
N GLU A 45 10.20 16.64 -2.26
CA GLU A 45 10.43 18.01 -2.72
C GLU A 45 9.14 18.84 -2.74
N ASP A 46 8.02 18.27 -3.20
CA ASP A 46 6.73 18.96 -3.28
C ASP A 46 5.85 18.77 -2.03
N ALA A 47 6.24 17.87 -1.12
CA ALA A 47 5.44 17.47 0.04
C ALA A 47 4.00 17.03 -0.33
N ALA A 48 3.88 16.28 -1.44
CA ALA A 48 2.61 15.95 -2.07
C ALA A 48 2.55 14.50 -2.55
N GLU A 49 1.36 14.07 -2.97
CA GLU A 49 1.17 12.81 -3.68
C GLU A 49 1.77 12.90 -5.09
N HIS A 50 2.61 11.92 -5.45
CA HIS A 50 3.03 11.69 -6.82
C HIS A 50 2.43 10.38 -7.33
N TRP A 51 1.75 10.43 -8.47
CA TRP A 51 1.15 9.27 -9.11
C TRP A 51 2.01 8.82 -10.27
N PHE A 52 2.63 7.66 -10.13
CA PHE A 52 3.29 7.00 -11.25
C PHE A 52 2.22 6.29 -12.09
N ASP A 53 1.92 6.85 -13.26
CA ASP A 53 1.01 6.30 -14.27
C ASP A 53 1.71 5.91 -15.58
N ARG A 54 3.03 6.17 -15.67
CA ARG A 54 3.92 5.88 -16.81
C ARG A 54 5.34 5.64 -16.32
N GLY A 55 6.16 4.99 -17.15
CA GLY A 55 7.56 4.73 -16.89
C GLY A 55 7.85 3.31 -16.37
N PRO A 56 9.09 3.02 -15.96
CA PRO A 56 9.48 1.68 -15.52
C PRO A 56 8.75 1.26 -14.24
N VAL A 57 8.11 0.09 -14.26
CA VAL A 57 7.33 -0.44 -13.13
C VAL A 57 8.21 -0.62 -11.89
N VAL A 58 9.43 -1.11 -12.06
CA VAL A 58 10.36 -1.37 -10.94
C VAL A 58 10.68 -0.08 -10.17
N GLU A 59 10.94 1.03 -10.85
CA GLU A 59 11.23 2.31 -10.19
C GLU A 59 10.02 2.86 -9.44
N ALA A 60 8.85 2.84 -10.09
CA ALA A 60 7.61 3.32 -9.50
C ALA A 60 7.22 2.52 -8.24
N VAL A 61 7.32 1.19 -8.30
CA VAL A 61 7.03 0.31 -7.15
C VAL A 61 8.07 0.50 -6.04
N LEU A 62 9.35 0.66 -6.37
CA LEU A 62 10.38 0.96 -5.38
C LEU A 62 10.12 2.29 -4.65
N ALA A 63 9.72 3.32 -5.40
CA ALA A 63 9.32 4.61 -4.83
C ALA A 63 8.10 4.48 -3.92
N SER A 64 7.05 3.81 -4.39
CA SER A 64 5.81 3.60 -3.65
C SER A 64 5.99 2.75 -2.38
N ALA A 65 7.00 1.89 -2.32
CA ALA A 65 7.29 1.00 -1.20
C ALA A 65 8.40 1.48 -0.24
N ALA A 66 8.94 2.70 -0.43
CA ALA A 66 10.07 3.23 0.34
C ALA A 66 9.67 3.67 1.76
N VAL A 67 9.30 2.71 2.63
CA VAL A 67 8.80 2.97 3.99
C VAL A 67 9.83 3.74 4.83
N PRO A 68 9.47 4.89 5.42
CA PRO A 68 10.38 5.70 6.24
C PRO A 68 11.04 4.90 7.37
N GLY A 69 12.37 5.05 7.49
CA GLY A 69 13.19 4.34 8.47
C GLY A 69 13.48 2.87 8.14
N LEU A 70 12.73 2.25 7.22
CA LEU A 70 12.97 0.88 6.75
C LEU A 70 13.85 0.85 5.50
N LEU A 71 13.47 1.62 4.48
CA LEU A 71 14.18 1.76 3.20
C LEU A 71 14.63 3.22 3.01
N PRO A 72 15.74 3.45 2.29
CA PRO A 72 16.13 4.81 1.92
C PRO A 72 15.09 5.40 0.96
N PRO A 73 14.98 6.75 0.89
CA PRO A 73 14.20 7.39 -0.17
C PRO A 73 14.61 6.85 -1.54
N ALA A 74 13.62 6.48 -2.36
CA ALA A 74 13.88 6.11 -3.74
C ALA A 74 14.17 7.36 -4.56
N VAL A 75 15.01 7.23 -5.59
CA VAL A 75 15.30 8.32 -6.52
C VAL A 75 14.76 7.94 -7.89
N VAL A 76 13.85 8.75 -8.42
CA VAL A 76 13.32 8.60 -9.78
C VAL A 76 13.44 9.95 -10.46
N ASP A 77 14.10 10.01 -11.62
CA ASP A 77 14.34 11.23 -12.39
C ASP A 77 14.91 12.40 -11.57
N GLY A 78 15.79 12.08 -10.61
CA GLY A 78 16.47 13.06 -9.75
C GLY A 78 15.65 13.60 -8.57
N ARG A 79 14.43 13.08 -8.35
CA ARG A 79 13.56 13.44 -7.22
C ARG A 79 13.49 12.34 -6.18
N HIS A 80 13.16 12.67 -4.94
CA HIS A 80 13.15 11.72 -3.83
C HIS A 80 11.73 11.35 -3.39
N TYR A 81 11.53 10.06 -3.18
CA TYR A 81 10.22 9.50 -2.85
C TYR A 81 10.27 8.61 -1.62
N LEU A 82 9.20 8.70 -0.82
CA LEU A 82 8.88 7.80 0.29
C LEU A 82 7.60 7.03 -0.03
N ASP A 83 7.31 6.01 0.80
CA ASP A 83 6.11 5.19 0.70
C ASP A 83 4.84 6.02 0.56
N GLY A 84 4.02 5.70 -0.46
CA GLY A 84 2.79 6.43 -0.75
C GLY A 84 1.78 6.37 0.39
N GLY A 85 1.86 5.36 1.26
CA GLY A 85 1.01 5.23 2.43
C GLY A 85 1.17 6.35 3.47
N LEU A 86 2.19 7.21 3.35
CA LEU A 86 2.30 8.44 4.13
C LEU A 86 1.24 9.48 3.72
N VAL A 87 0.91 9.56 2.44
CA VAL A 87 0.06 10.62 1.86
C VAL A 87 -1.27 10.08 1.33
N ASN A 88 -1.25 8.89 0.73
CA ASN A 88 -2.43 8.19 0.24
C ASN A 88 -2.26 6.66 0.31
N SER A 89 -2.82 6.06 1.36
CA SER A 89 -2.61 4.66 1.72
C SER A 89 -3.55 3.67 1.06
N ILE A 90 -4.78 4.12 0.82
CA ILE A 90 -5.81 3.38 0.14
C ILE A 90 -6.41 4.39 -0.85
N PRO A 91 -6.02 4.33 -2.13
CA PRO A 91 -6.27 5.36 -3.14
C PRO A 91 -7.72 5.35 -3.66
N LEU A 92 -8.68 5.32 -2.74
CA LEU A 92 -10.12 5.27 -3.05
C LEU A 92 -10.57 6.55 -3.76
N GLY A 93 -10.20 7.73 -3.24
CA GLY A 93 -10.52 8.99 -3.89
C GLY A 93 -9.96 9.05 -5.31
N ARG A 94 -8.71 8.60 -5.50
CA ARG A 94 -8.09 8.52 -6.83
C ARG A 94 -8.85 7.59 -7.77
N ALA A 95 -9.26 6.41 -7.31
CA ALA A 95 -10.05 5.49 -8.14
C ALA A 95 -11.37 6.13 -8.60
N VAL A 96 -12.05 6.86 -7.71
CA VAL A 96 -13.26 7.62 -8.02
C VAL A 96 -12.98 8.74 -9.02
N ASP A 97 -11.93 9.53 -8.83
CA ASP A 97 -11.52 10.61 -9.74
C ASP A 97 -11.21 10.09 -11.15
N LEU A 98 -10.73 8.85 -11.25
CA LEU A 98 -10.48 8.16 -12.52
C LEU A 98 -11.74 7.56 -13.16
N GLY A 99 -12.91 7.75 -12.55
CA GLY A 99 -14.21 7.34 -13.08
C GLY A 99 -14.69 5.96 -12.62
N ALA A 100 -14.08 5.36 -11.60
CA ALA A 100 -14.55 4.07 -11.09
C ALA A 100 -15.94 4.20 -10.44
N GLN A 101 -16.89 3.38 -10.91
CA GLN A 101 -18.24 3.29 -10.36
C GLN A 101 -18.39 2.15 -9.36
N ARG A 102 -17.46 1.19 -9.39
CA ARG A 102 -17.37 0.07 -8.45
C ARG A 102 -15.91 -0.11 -8.07
N VAL A 103 -15.60 -0.04 -6.78
CA VAL A 103 -14.24 -0.12 -6.24
C VAL A 103 -14.13 -1.27 -5.27
N PHE A 104 -13.13 -2.13 -5.48
CA PHE A 104 -12.78 -3.21 -4.55
C PHE A 104 -11.52 -2.84 -3.79
N VAL A 105 -11.65 -2.61 -2.49
CA VAL A 105 -10.56 -2.27 -1.59
C VAL A 105 -10.03 -3.55 -0.95
N LEU A 106 -8.85 -4.00 -1.38
CA LEU A 106 -8.11 -5.05 -0.71
C LEU A 106 -7.24 -4.44 0.39
N HIS A 107 -7.69 -4.54 1.64
CA HIS A 107 -7.00 -3.95 2.76
C HIS A 107 -6.39 -5.03 3.67
N VAL A 108 -5.10 -4.87 3.97
CA VAL A 108 -4.34 -5.71 4.90
C VAL A 108 -4.63 -5.32 6.37
N GLY A 109 -5.83 -5.66 6.86
CA GLY A 109 -6.17 -5.94 8.27
C GLY A 109 -5.75 -4.96 9.39
N ARG A 110 -5.39 -3.70 9.09
CA ARG A 110 -4.75 -2.78 10.04
C ARG A 110 -5.57 -1.55 10.40
N VAL A 111 -6.39 -1.03 9.49
CA VAL A 111 -7.22 0.17 9.72
C VAL A 111 -8.17 -0.02 10.91
N ASP A 112 -8.71 -1.22 11.13
CA ASP A 112 -9.76 -1.47 12.13
C ASP A 112 -9.23 -1.67 13.57
N GLN A 113 -7.90 -1.75 13.77
CA GLN A 113 -7.31 -1.93 15.10
C GLN A 113 -7.06 -0.56 15.76
N PRO A 114 -7.55 -0.27 16.98
CA PRO A 114 -7.34 1.03 17.59
C PRO A 114 -5.84 1.31 17.84
N LEU A 115 -5.39 2.52 17.48
CA LEU A 115 -4.06 3.00 17.85
C LEU A 115 -3.99 3.26 19.36
N ARG A 116 -2.82 3.04 19.97
CA ARG A 116 -2.57 3.27 21.39
C ARG A 116 -1.58 4.43 21.57
N PRO A 117 -1.69 5.21 22.66
CA PRO A 117 -0.72 6.25 22.96
C PRO A 117 0.72 5.69 23.03
N PRO A 118 1.68 6.29 22.29
CA PRO A 118 3.06 5.84 22.29
C PRO A 118 3.71 6.08 23.66
N ARG A 119 4.60 5.18 24.08
CA ARG A 119 5.39 5.28 25.31
C ARG A 119 6.86 5.60 25.06
N ARG A 120 7.30 5.58 23.80
CA ARG A 120 8.71 5.75 23.41
C ARG A 120 8.84 6.67 22.19
N PRO A 121 9.96 7.39 22.02
CA PRO A 121 10.11 8.37 20.92
C PRO A 121 9.91 7.78 19.51
N TRP A 122 10.40 6.58 19.22
CA TRP A 122 10.20 5.96 17.91
C TRP A 122 8.76 5.48 17.70
N GLU A 123 8.04 5.13 18.78
CA GLU A 123 6.61 4.81 18.70
C GLU A 123 5.80 6.04 18.29
N VAL A 124 6.25 7.25 18.62
CA VAL A 124 5.61 8.50 18.18
C VAL A 124 5.63 8.58 16.66
N ALA A 125 6.80 8.44 16.02
CA ALA A 125 6.92 8.49 14.56
C ALA A 125 6.06 7.40 13.88
N MET A 126 6.06 6.20 14.45
CA MET A 126 5.25 5.07 14.02
C MET A 126 3.74 5.33 14.12
N VAL A 127 3.28 5.88 15.23
CA VAL A 127 1.87 6.24 15.44
C VAL A 127 1.47 7.40 14.54
N SER A 128 2.32 8.42 14.38
CA SER A 128 2.09 9.54 13.45
C SER A 128 1.92 9.06 12.01
N PHE A 129 2.76 8.13 11.57
CA PHE A 129 2.65 7.51 10.25
C PHE A 129 1.31 6.76 10.09
N GLU A 130 0.92 5.96 11.08
CA GLU A 130 -0.36 5.25 11.04
C GLU A 130 -1.58 6.19 11.11
N ILE A 131 -1.49 7.32 11.83
CA ILE A 131 -2.54 8.35 11.81
C ILE A 131 -2.67 8.93 10.42
N ALA A 132 -1.58 9.39 9.80
CA ALA A 132 -1.59 9.96 8.45
C ALA A 132 -2.20 8.97 7.44
N ARG A 133 -1.72 7.72 7.50
CA ARG A 133 -2.18 6.60 6.68
C ARG A 133 -3.69 6.37 6.79
N ARG A 134 -4.24 6.27 8.01
CA ARG A 134 -5.65 5.90 8.25
C ARG A 134 -6.60 7.08 8.10
N HIS A 135 -6.15 8.28 8.46
CA HIS A 135 -6.96 9.49 8.39
C HIS A 135 -7.40 9.78 6.96
N ARG A 136 -6.47 9.70 5.99
CA ARG A 136 -6.79 9.90 4.58
C ARG A 136 -7.87 8.94 4.11
N TYR A 137 -7.69 7.64 4.35
CA TYR A 137 -8.65 6.63 3.91
C TYR A 137 -10.04 6.84 4.54
N ALA A 138 -10.12 7.11 5.84
CA ALA A 138 -11.40 7.38 6.51
C ALA A 138 -12.12 8.60 5.91
N ARG A 139 -11.37 9.65 5.55
CA ARG A 139 -11.89 10.83 4.88
C ARG A 139 -12.39 10.51 3.47
N ASP A 140 -11.60 9.78 2.69
CA ASP A 140 -11.95 9.43 1.31
C ASP A 140 -13.18 8.52 1.27
N LEU A 141 -13.28 7.55 2.20
CA LEU A 141 -14.44 6.68 2.34
C LEU A 141 -15.72 7.47 2.69
N ALA A 142 -15.61 8.47 3.56
CA ALA A 142 -16.75 9.34 3.91
C ALA A 142 -17.14 10.32 2.78
N ALA A 143 -16.26 10.56 1.82
CA ALA A 143 -16.46 11.48 0.70
C ALA A 143 -16.85 10.77 -0.62
N VAL A 144 -17.04 9.44 -0.59
CA VAL A 144 -17.46 8.67 -1.76
C VAL A 144 -18.79 9.22 -2.29
N PRO A 145 -18.89 9.58 -3.58
CA PRO A 145 -20.12 10.08 -4.17
C PRO A 145 -21.26 9.07 -4.12
N GLU A 146 -22.49 9.57 -3.98
CA GLU A 146 -23.70 8.75 -4.12
C GLU A 146 -23.72 8.11 -5.53
N GLY A 147 -23.67 6.77 -5.57
CA GLY A 147 -23.66 5.99 -6.81
C GLY A 147 -22.36 5.24 -7.09
N VAL A 148 -21.28 5.49 -6.34
CA VAL A 148 -20.09 4.63 -6.37
C VAL A 148 -20.24 3.50 -5.35
N GLU A 149 -20.17 2.25 -5.82
CA GLU A 149 -20.19 1.07 -4.99
C GLU A 149 -18.79 0.75 -4.47
N VAL A 150 -18.61 0.65 -3.15
CA VAL A 150 -17.32 0.34 -2.54
C VAL A 150 -17.41 -0.96 -1.73
N HIS A 151 -16.63 -1.94 -2.13
CA HIS A 151 -16.48 -3.21 -1.42
C HIS A 151 -15.14 -3.25 -0.69
N VAL A 152 -15.17 -3.27 0.64
CA VAL A 152 -13.96 -3.48 1.45
C VAL A 152 -13.83 -4.97 1.72
N LEU A 153 -12.83 -5.60 1.12
CA LEU A 153 -12.63 -7.04 1.21
C LEU A 153 -12.08 -7.42 2.59
N PRO A 154 -12.58 -8.50 3.20
CA PRO A 154 -12.08 -8.97 4.49
C PRO A 154 -10.66 -9.51 4.35
N ALA A 155 -9.79 -9.18 5.32
CA ALA A 155 -8.41 -9.66 5.35
C ALA A 155 -8.28 -11.15 5.74
N GLY A 156 -9.37 -11.80 6.20
CA GLY A 156 -9.39 -13.16 6.71
C GLY A 156 -8.88 -13.31 8.15
N GLU A 157 -8.98 -14.52 8.71
CA GLU A 157 -8.38 -14.86 10.01
C GLU A 157 -6.84 -14.81 9.90
N GLY A 158 -6.18 -14.16 10.88
CA GLY A 158 -4.72 -13.95 10.86
C GLY A 158 -4.27 -12.58 10.33
N ALA A 159 -5.06 -11.54 10.55
CA ALA A 159 -4.70 -10.15 10.27
C ALA A 159 -3.28 -9.81 10.76
N ALA A 160 -2.58 -8.98 10.00
CA ALA A 160 -1.20 -8.63 10.28
C ALA A 160 -1.04 -8.16 11.75
N PRO A 161 0.03 -8.59 12.46
CA PRO A 161 0.23 -8.25 13.87
C PRO A 161 0.27 -6.72 14.07
N SER A 162 -0.18 -6.27 15.24
CA SER A 162 -0.19 -4.86 15.62
C SER A 162 1.22 -4.28 15.55
N TRP A 163 1.31 -3.05 15.03
CA TRP A 163 2.58 -2.32 14.95
C TRP A 163 3.10 -1.87 16.34
N ASP A 164 2.31 -2.07 17.42
CA ASP A 164 2.64 -1.72 18.81
C ASP A 164 3.73 -2.62 19.45
N SER A 165 4.05 -3.73 18.78
CA SER A 165 4.92 -4.76 19.31
C SER A 165 6.26 -4.71 18.59
N ARG A 166 7.35 -5.11 19.27
CA ARG A 166 8.63 -5.43 18.61
C ARG A 166 8.49 -6.44 17.45
N ALA A 167 7.32 -7.08 17.30
CA ALA A 167 6.88 -7.87 16.16
C ALA A 167 6.70 -7.09 14.86
N ALA A 168 6.37 -5.79 14.91
CA ALA A 168 6.30 -4.91 13.75
C ALA A 168 7.67 -4.73 13.06
N LEU A 169 8.72 -4.71 13.89
CA LEU A 169 10.12 -4.77 13.48
C LEU A 169 10.57 -6.20 13.11
N ARG A 170 9.75 -7.23 13.38
CA ARG A 170 9.90 -8.60 12.87
C ARG A 170 9.16 -8.78 11.54
N TYR A 171 9.27 -7.80 10.64
CA TYR A 171 8.86 -7.97 9.23
C TYR A 171 9.60 -9.13 8.53
N ARG A 172 10.66 -9.67 9.16
CA ARG A 172 11.45 -10.83 8.74
C ARG A 172 10.76 -12.18 8.98
N ASP A 173 9.65 -12.19 9.73
CA ASP A 173 8.87 -13.41 9.97
C ASP A 173 7.95 -13.68 8.77
N VAL A 174 8.49 -14.42 7.81
CA VAL A 174 7.76 -14.89 6.63
C VAL A 174 6.97 -16.18 6.92
N ASP A 175 7.06 -16.70 8.15
CA ASP A 175 6.28 -17.86 8.53
C ASP A 175 4.78 -17.47 8.48
N GLY A 176 4.01 -18.35 7.85
CA GLY A 176 2.59 -18.12 7.64
C GLY A 176 2.24 -17.14 6.51
N VAL A 177 3.16 -16.66 5.65
CA VAL A 177 2.79 -15.90 4.44
C VAL A 177 1.78 -16.68 3.60
N GLY A 178 2.05 -17.97 3.35
CA GLY A 178 1.12 -18.84 2.62
C GLY A 178 -0.24 -18.99 3.29
N GLN A 179 -0.28 -19.07 4.62
CA GLN A 179 -1.54 -19.12 5.39
C GLN A 179 -2.32 -17.81 5.28
N ARG A 180 -1.64 -16.66 5.36
CA ARG A 180 -2.27 -15.33 5.18
C ARG A 180 -2.83 -15.16 3.77
N ILE A 181 -2.08 -15.56 2.74
CA ILE A 181 -2.55 -15.54 1.34
C ILE A 181 -3.80 -16.41 1.20
N ALA A 182 -3.76 -17.67 1.68
CA ALA A 182 -4.89 -18.58 1.59
C ALA A 182 -6.12 -18.10 2.40
N GLY A 183 -5.89 -17.52 3.58
CA GLY A 183 -6.94 -16.94 4.43
C GLY A 183 -7.62 -15.74 3.77
N ALA A 184 -6.85 -14.77 3.29
CA ALA A 184 -7.36 -13.59 2.58
C ALA A 184 -8.10 -13.98 1.29
N HIS A 185 -7.57 -14.95 0.53
CA HIS A 185 -8.23 -15.47 -0.66
C HIS A 185 -9.59 -16.08 -0.34
N ARG A 186 -9.66 -16.98 0.65
CA ARG A 186 -10.92 -17.63 1.06
C ARG A 186 -11.96 -16.59 1.49
N ALA A 187 -11.58 -15.67 2.36
CA ALA A 187 -12.46 -14.63 2.87
C ALA A 187 -12.97 -13.70 1.75
N SER A 188 -12.09 -13.35 0.80
CA SER A 188 -12.47 -12.54 -0.37
C SER A 188 -13.46 -13.28 -1.27
N VAL A 189 -13.24 -14.57 -1.56
CA VAL A 189 -14.16 -15.39 -2.37
C VAL A 189 -15.53 -15.51 -1.72
N GLU A 190 -15.58 -15.79 -0.41
CA GLU A 190 -16.83 -15.88 0.35
C GLU A 190 -17.58 -14.53 0.36
N TYR A 191 -16.86 -13.43 0.57
CA TYR A 191 -17.43 -12.10 0.50
C TYR A 191 -18.03 -11.81 -0.89
N LEU A 192 -17.26 -12.05 -1.96
CA LEU A 192 -17.71 -11.80 -3.33
C LEU A 192 -18.93 -12.65 -3.69
N ALA A 193 -18.96 -13.93 -3.30
CA ALA A 193 -20.11 -14.80 -3.55
C ALA A 193 -21.38 -14.33 -2.84
N ALA A 194 -21.26 -13.71 -1.66
CA ALA A 194 -22.39 -13.20 -0.89
C ALA A 194 -22.87 -11.82 -1.35
N HIS A 195 -21.99 -10.99 -1.92
CA HIS A 195 -22.27 -9.58 -2.21
C HIS A 195 -22.34 -9.25 -3.71
N LEU A 196 -21.85 -10.13 -4.59
CA LEU A 196 -21.99 -10.02 -6.04
C LEU A 196 -22.84 -11.19 -6.54
N PRO A 197 -24.14 -10.99 -6.86
CA PRO A 197 -24.94 -12.05 -7.45
C PRO A 197 -24.34 -12.49 -8.79
N ALA A 198 -24.36 -13.80 -9.05
CA ALA A 198 -23.91 -14.38 -10.32
C ALA A 198 -24.78 -13.86 -11.47
N GLY A 199 -24.35 -12.78 -12.13
CA GLY A 199 -25.13 -12.21 -13.24
C GLY A 199 -24.80 -10.81 -13.74
N ASP A 200 -23.74 -10.13 -13.30
CA ASP A 200 -23.35 -8.82 -13.88
C ASP A 200 -22.02 -8.91 -14.64
N PRO A 201 -22.00 -9.52 -15.85
CA PRO A 201 -20.87 -9.42 -16.74
C PRO A 201 -20.93 -8.01 -17.34
N GLY A 202 -20.31 -7.04 -16.67
CA GLY A 202 -20.00 -5.70 -17.15
C GLY A 202 -21.06 -5.04 -18.03
N ARG A 203 -21.76 -4.03 -17.50
CA ARG A 203 -22.32 -2.96 -18.36
C ARG A 203 -21.25 -2.59 -19.39
N GLY A 204 -21.51 -3.00 -20.63
CA GLY A 204 -20.55 -2.89 -21.73
C GLY A 204 -20.11 -1.44 -21.87
N VAL A 205 -18.81 -1.27 -22.02
CA VAL A 205 -18.25 -0.05 -22.60
C VAL A 205 -18.94 0.11 -23.96
N SER A 206 -19.89 1.05 -24.01
CA SER A 206 -20.45 1.57 -25.26
C SER A 206 -19.58 2.72 -25.74
#